data_AF-A0A0F8WPX5-F1
#
_entry.id   AF-A0A0F8WPX5-F1
#
_cell.length_a   1.000
_cell.length_b   1.000
_cell.length_c   1.000
_cell.angle_alpha   90.00
_cell.angle_beta   90.00
_cell.angle_gamma   90.00
#
_symmetry.space_group_name_H-M   'P 1'
#
loop_
_entity.id
_entity.type
_entity.pdbx_description
1 polymer ?
#
loop_
_entity_poly.entity_id
_entity_poly.type
_entity_poly.pdbx_seq_one_letter_code
_entity_poly.pdbx_strand_id
1 'polypeptide(L)'
;ILRRGENKASVELSFLLDEDRYVIKRGLSKNKKGVVSQTKGSLIVNDNETSYAATDLRRKILEAFNYSVTRYERAQRIDLFRYTVYTPQESVKEILEADPDKRFEILKDVFGIEKYEVAIRNIKVVSHQLRHDITKITGKLSKYEGIEDKIPEKENELQAQESKISGMEKESELKQNEISLIQKDLDEVKSKKENVSKKIIELESREKLFKEYTELREQLNKDLETAKNNIKLNEEEVKKIVLVKLSTKLTEEQIREQISDARKQTSEKEKKKAVIEQKIEDINELLAEGKCSLCGQEIHEEKRFKSELEDALDKVDSFSKEIKILIEEIEKLENDLKNLQEYSANKGKIELYEKLV
;
A
#
# COMPACT_ATOMS: atom_id res chain seq x y z
N ILE A 1 -21.91 57.32 -109.80
CA ILE A 1 -21.69 58.40 -108.81
C ILE A 1 -20.37 59.14 -109.09
N LEU A 2 -19.21 58.48 -109.18
CA LEU A 2 -17.97 59.14 -109.65
C LEU A 2 -18.04 59.43 -111.16
N ARG A 3 -18.06 60.71 -111.55
CA ARG A 3 -18.10 61.12 -112.96
C ARG A 3 -16.75 60.85 -113.65
N ARG A 4 -16.77 60.61 -114.96
CA ARG A 4 -15.54 60.43 -115.75
C ARG A 4 -14.69 61.71 -115.67
N GLY A 5 -13.41 61.57 -115.31
CA GLY A 5 -12.47 62.68 -115.13
C GLY A 5 -12.32 63.17 -113.68
N GLU A 6 -13.23 62.80 -112.78
CA GLU A 6 -13.20 63.26 -111.39
C GLU A 6 -12.40 62.34 -110.45
N ASN A 7 -11.77 62.95 -109.45
CA ASN A 7 -10.97 62.23 -108.44
C ASN A 7 -11.73 61.99 -107.11
N LYS A 8 -12.86 62.66 -106.90
CA LYS A 8 -13.69 62.52 -105.70
C LYS A 8 -15.17 62.56 -106.07
N ALA A 9 -15.98 61.84 -105.31
CA ALA A 9 -17.42 61.98 -105.36
C ALA A 9 -18.00 61.74 -103.97
N SER A 10 -19.10 62.39 -103.63
CA SER A 10 -19.80 62.18 -102.38
C SER A 10 -21.31 62.18 -102.60
N VAL A 11 -22.00 61.47 -101.72
CA VAL A 11 -23.46 61.51 -101.60
C VAL A 11 -23.77 61.90 -100.18
N GLU A 12 -24.69 62.85 -100.04
CA GLU A 12 -25.24 63.28 -98.77
C GLU A 12 -26.75 63.04 -98.84
N LEU A 13 -27.29 62.37 -97.83
CA LEU A 13 -28.71 62.08 -97.72
C LEU A 13 -29.19 62.60 -96.37
N SER A 14 -30.15 63.53 -96.40
CA SER A 14 -30.85 64.00 -95.22
C SER A 14 -32.26 63.41 -95.19
N PHE A 15 -32.66 62.86 -94.05
CA PHE A 15 -34.01 62.34 -93.83
C PHE A 15 -34.42 62.52 -92.37
N LEU A 16 -35.72 62.44 -92.13
CA LEU A 16 -36.30 62.40 -90.80
C LEU A 16 -36.71 60.95 -90.53
N LEU A 17 -36.35 60.43 -89.36
CA LEU A 17 -36.83 59.15 -88.87
C LEU A 17 -37.47 59.42 -87.51
N ASP A 18 -38.75 59.11 -87.40
CA ASP A 18 -39.61 59.58 -86.30
C ASP A 18 -39.55 61.12 -86.16
N GLU A 19 -38.96 61.65 -85.10
CA GLU A 19 -38.78 63.10 -84.86
C GLU A 19 -37.32 63.57 -85.03
N ASP A 20 -36.37 62.64 -85.24
CA ASP A 20 -34.95 62.95 -85.28
C ASP A 20 -34.45 63.21 -86.71
N ARG A 21 -33.59 64.23 -86.87
CA ARG A 21 -32.97 64.58 -88.15
C ARG A 21 -31.67 63.84 -88.33
N TYR A 22 -31.60 63.02 -89.37
CA TYR A 22 -30.42 62.28 -89.78
C TYR A 22 -29.81 62.86 -91.06
N VAL A 23 -28.48 63.03 -91.08
CA VAL A 23 -27.70 63.32 -92.29
C VAL A 23 -26.59 62.29 -92.43
N ILE A 24 -26.62 61.54 -93.53
CA ILE A 24 -25.60 60.54 -93.86
C ILE A 24 -24.76 61.07 -95.01
N LYS A 25 -23.44 61.04 -94.84
CA LYS A 25 -22.48 61.39 -95.88
C LYS A 25 -21.56 60.23 -96.19
N ARG A 26 -21.45 59.86 -97.47
CA ARG A 26 -20.48 58.86 -97.95
C ARG A 26 -19.69 59.42 -99.12
N GLY A 27 -18.39 59.13 -99.13
CA GLY A 27 -17.47 59.57 -100.17
C GLY A 27 -16.75 58.42 -100.87
N LEU A 28 -16.34 58.68 -102.10
CA LEU A 28 -15.43 57.87 -102.89
C LEU A 28 -14.25 58.75 -103.29
N SER A 29 -13.05 58.19 -103.26
CA SER A 29 -11.83 58.84 -103.74
C SER A 29 -11.09 57.94 -104.71
N LYS A 30 -10.58 58.53 -105.79
CA LYS A 30 -9.70 57.88 -106.76
C LYS A 30 -8.25 58.23 -106.44
N ASN A 31 -7.44 57.21 -106.21
CA ASN A 31 -6.01 57.40 -105.95
C ASN A 31 -5.25 57.67 -107.24
N LYS A 32 -4.01 58.20 -107.14
CA LYS A 32 -3.14 58.52 -108.29
C LYS A 32 -2.91 57.35 -109.26
N LYS A 33 -3.05 56.10 -108.78
CA LYS A 33 -2.96 54.86 -109.58
C LYS A 33 -4.27 54.44 -110.27
N GLY A 34 -5.32 55.25 -110.16
CA GLY A 34 -6.61 55.00 -110.80
C GLY A 34 -7.62 54.16 -110.00
N VAL A 35 -7.23 53.59 -108.85
CA VAL A 35 -8.10 52.76 -107.99
C VAL A 35 -9.08 53.62 -107.20
N VAL A 36 -10.36 53.22 -107.17
CA VAL A 36 -11.43 53.89 -106.42
C VAL A 36 -11.64 53.17 -105.08
N SER A 37 -11.64 53.92 -103.99
CA SER A 37 -11.91 53.42 -102.63
C SER A 37 -12.99 54.24 -101.93
N GLN A 38 -13.65 53.63 -100.94
CA GLN A 38 -14.57 54.34 -100.05
C GLN A 38 -13.79 55.15 -99.01
N THR A 39 -14.21 56.38 -98.77
CA THR A 39 -13.70 57.20 -97.66
C THR A 39 -14.49 56.91 -96.38
N LYS A 40 -14.01 57.41 -95.23
CA LYS A 40 -14.84 57.47 -94.01
C LYS A 40 -16.13 58.21 -94.32
N GLY A 41 -17.24 57.73 -93.76
CA GLY A 41 -18.52 58.42 -93.82
C GLY A 41 -18.77 59.19 -92.53
N SER A 42 -19.74 60.09 -92.57
CA SER A 42 -20.26 60.75 -91.37
C SER A 42 -21.75 60.54 -91.23
N LEU A 43 -22.18 60.46 -89.96
CA LEU A 43 -23.56 60.41 -89.53
C LEU A 43 -23.78 61.59 -88.59
N ILE A 44 -24.71 62.47 -88.96
CA ILE A 44 -25.15 63.60 -88.13
C ILE A 44 -26.53 63.25 -87.60
N VAL A 45 -26.70 63.26 -86.29
CA VAL A 45 -27.99 63.07 -85.61
C VAL A 45 -28.22 64.29 -84.73
N ASN A 46 -29.27 65.07 -85.02
CA ASN A 46 -29.61 66.31 -84.28
C ASN A 46 -28.36 67.18 -84.01
N ASP A 47 -27.65 67.52 -85.08
CA ASP A 47 -26.43 68.35 -85.11
C ASP A 47 -25.16 67.75 -84.49
N ASN A 48 -25.20 66.52 -83.98
CA ASN A 48 -23.99 65.81 -83.53
C ASN A 48 -23.38 64.97 -84.66
N GLU A 49 -22.26 65.43 -85.22
CA GLU A 49 -21.53 64.72 -86.28
C GLU A 49 -20.56 63.67 -85.71
N THR A 50 -20.69 62.43 -86.19
CA THR A 50 -19.80 61.31 -85.85
C THR A 50 -19.26 60.67 -87.12
N SER A 51 -17.95 60.37 -87.15
CA SER A 51 -17.31 59.73 -88.30
C SER A 51 -17.11 58.24 -88.06
N TYR A 52 -17.55 57.43 -89.04
CA TYR A 52 -17.50 55.98 -88.97
C TYR A 52 -16.80 55.39 -90.20
N ALA A 53 -16.23 54.19 -90.03
CA ALA A 53 -15.88 53.36 -91.16
C ALA A 53 -17.15 52.95 -91.92
N ALA A 54 -16.99 52.59 -93.19
CA ALA A 54 -18.10 52.23 -94.08
C ALA A 54 -19.01 51.11 -93.55
N THR A 55 -18.44 50.16 -92.81
CA THR A 55 -19.13 49.01 -92.19
C THR A 55 -19.87 49.42 -90.92
N ASP A 56 -19.22 50.16 -90.02
CA ASP A 56 -19.83 50.62 -88.78
C ASP A 56 -20.97 51.60 -89.03
N LEU A 57 -20.79 52.50 -90.02
CA LEU A 57 -21.83 53.41 -90.46
C LEU A 57 -23.07 52.63 -90.92
N ARG A 58 -22.86 51.56 -91.70
CA ARG A 58 -23.95 50.70 -92.15
C ARG A 58 -24.65 50.02 -90.98
N ARG A 59 -23.91 49.49 -90.00
CA ARG A 59 -24.51 48.89 -88.80
C ARG A 59 -25.35 49.89 -88.02
N LYS A 60 -24.83 51.10 -87.79
CA LYS A 60 -25.55 52.18 -87.10
C LYS A 60 -26.83 52.60 -87.81
N ILE A 61 -26.81 52.65 -89.14
CA ILE A 61 -28.01 52.92 -89.95
C ILE A 61 -29.02 51.78 -89.79
N LEU A 62 -28.59 50.51 -89.88
CA LEU A 62 -29.50 49.37 -89.70
C LEU A 62 -30.14 49.37 -88.31
N GLU A 63 -29.37 49.67 -87.25
CA GLU A 63 -29.87 49.85 -85.88
C GLU A 63 -30.92 50.97 -85.81
N ALA A 64 -30.64 52.13 -86.42
CA ALA A 64 -31.56 53.28 -86.43
C ALA A 64 -32.90 52.94 -87.11
N PHE A 65 -32.85 52.25 -88.26
CA PHE A 65 -34.06 51.77 -88.96
C PHE A 65 -34.72 50.56 -88.28
N ASN A 66 -34.18 50.07 -87.16
CA ASN A 66 -34.63 48.85 -86.47
C ASN A 66 -34.67 47.62 -87.40
N TYR A 67 -33.71 47.54 -88.32
CA TYR A 67 -33.54 46.42 -89.24
C TYR A 67 -32.58 45.38 -88.65
N SER A 68 -32.77 44.11 -89.02
CA SER A 68 -31.90 43.02 -88.56
C SER A 68 -30.43 43.23 -88.99
N VAL A 69 -29.59 43.61 -88.02
CA VAL A 69 -28.14 43.81 -88.24
C VAL A 69 -27.48 42.51 -88.68
N THR A 70 -27.78 41.41 -87.98
CA THR A 70 -27.21 40.08 -88.25
C THR A 70 -27.48 39.62 -89.68
N ARG A 71 -28.65 39.95 -90.22
CA ARG A 71 -29.02 39.62 -91.61
C ARG A 71 -28.39 40.57 -92.63
N TYR A 72 -28.42 41.88 -92.38
CA TYR A 72 -28.15 42.89 -93.42
C TYR A 72 -26.77 43.55 -93.34
N GLU A 73 -25.94 43.31 -92.32
CA GLU A 73 -24.62 43.95 -92.17
C GLU A 73 -23.70 43.70 -93.37
N ARG A 74 -23.69 42.47 -93.89
CA ARG A 74 -22.84 42.06 -95.04
C ARG A 74 -23.60 41.91 -96.36
N ALA A 75 -24.92 42.08 -96.34
CA ALA A 75 -25.74 41.86 -97.53
C ALA A 75 -25.42 42.90 -98.62
N GLN A 76 -25.41 42.51 -99.90
CA GLN A 76 -25.24 43.50 -100.97
C GLN A 76 -26.49 44.36 -101.16
N ARG A 77 -27.65 43.84 -100.80
CA ARG A 77 -28.97 44.48 -100.93
C ARG A 77 -29.70 44.40 -99.59
N ILE A 78 -30.49 45.41 -99.28
CA ILE A 78 -31.38 45.43 -98.12
C ILE A 78 -32.79 45.27 -98.67
N ASP A 79 -33.24 44.03 -98.78
CA ASP A 79 -34.52 43.69 -99.41
C ASP A 79 -35.70 44.34 -98.68
N LEU A 80 -35.62 44.41 -97.35
CA LEU A 80 -36.61 45.10 -96.52
C LEU A 80 -36.84 46.54 -97.00
N PHE A 81 -35.78 47.35 -97.14
CA PHE A 81 -35.89 48.73 -97.63
C PHE A 81 -36.45 48.81 -99.06
N ARG A 82 -36.07 47.86 -99.92
CA ARG A 82 -36.54 47.83 -101.31
C ARG A 82 -38.03 47.49 -101.43
N TYR A 83 -38.55 46.75 -100.47
CA TYR A 83 -39.92 46.26 -100.50
C TYR A 83 -40.87 47.16 -99.73
N THR A 84 -40.38 47.92 -98.75
CA THR A 84 -41.22 48.79 -97.91
C THR A 84 -41.08 50.28 -98.22
N VAL A 85 -39.92 50.75 -98.72
CA VAL A 85 -39.65 52.18 -98.92
C VAL A 85 -39.37 52.55 -100.37
N TYR A 86 -38.57 51.74 -101.09
CA TYR A 86 -38.19 52.05 -102.48
C TYR A 86 -38.20 50.82 -103.37
N THR A 87 -39.25 50.67 -104.17
CA THR A 87 -39.33 49.59 -105.17
C THR A 87 -39.00 50.14 -106.56
N PRO A 88 -37.83 49.79 -107.15
CA PRO A 88 -37.51 50.21 -108.51
C PRO A 88 -38.54 49.67 -109.53
N GLN A 89 -38.66 50.33 -110.68
CA GLN A 89 -39.54 49.91 -111.77
C GLN A 89 -39.24 48.45 -112.18
N GLU A 90 -40.28 47.65 -112.47
CA GLU A 90 -40.23 46.20 -112.73
C GLU A 90 -39.72 45.30 -111.58
N SER A 91 -39.22 45.84 -110.45
CA SER A 91 -38.74 45.03 -109.32
C SER A 91 -39.86 44.35 -108.51
N VAL A 92 -41.12 44.74 -108.71
CA VAL A 92 -42.27 44.09 -108.06
C VAL A 92 -42.41 42.62 -108.51
N LYS A 93 -42.09 42.31 -109.77
CA LYS A 93 -42.11 40.93 -110.29
C LYS A 93 -41.08 40.06 -109.58
N GLU A 94 -39.87 40.59 -109.34
CA GLU A 94 -38.82 39.87 -108.58
C GLU A 94 -39.30 39.48 -107.17
N ILE A 95 -40.17 40.28 -106.54
CA ILE A 95 -40.74 40.00 -105.21
C ILE A 95 -41.82 38.93 -105.29
N LEU A 96 -42.67 39.00 -106.32
CA LEU A 96 -43.78 38.07 -106.51
C LEU A 96 -43.31 36.69 -107.00
N GLU A 97 -42.25 36.65 -107.80
CA GLU A 97 -41.59 35.45 -108.33
C GLU A 97 -40.51 34.90 -107.40
N ALA A 98 -40.21 35.58 -106.29
CA ALA A 98 -39.29 35.07 -105.28
C ALA A 98 -39.81 33.76 -104.68
N ASP A 99 -38.87 32.87 -104.35
CA ASP A 99 -39.15 31.61 -103.69
C ASP A 99 -40.01 31.82 -102.42
N PRO A 100 -41.07 31.02 -102.21
CA PRO A 100 -41.98 31.18 -101.08
C PRO A 100 -41.28 31.25 -99.71
N ASP A 101 -40.20 30.50 -99.50
CA ASP A 101 -39.47 30.48 -98.24
C ASP A 101 -38.69 31.77 -98.04
N LYS A 102 -38.01 32.26 -99.10
CA LYS A 102 -37.31 33.56 -99.05
C LYS A 102 -38.26 34.70 -98.80
N ARG A 103 -39.43 34.68 -99.45
CA ARG A 103 -40.49 35.67 -99.24
C ARG A 103 -41.00 35.62 -97.80
N PHE A 104 -41.24 34.43 -97.27
CA PHE A 104 -41.68 34.24 -95.89
C PHE A 104 -40.66 34.76 -94.88
N GLU A 105 -39.37 34.47 -95.06
CA GLU A 105 -38.30 34.99 -94.20
C GLU A 105 -38.21 36.52 -94.24
N ILE A 106 -38.47 37.16 -95.37
CA ILE A 106 -38.48 38.63 -95.44
C ILE A 106 -39.72 39.19 -94.75
N LEU A 107 -40.89 38.56 -94.92
CA LEU A 107 -42.11 38.94 -94.21
C LEU A 107 -41.98 38.75 -92.70
N LYS A 108 -41.29 37.70 -92.24
CA LYS A 108 -40.97 37.51 -90.81
C LYS A 108 -40.23 38.72 -90.23
N ASP A 109 -39.25 39.25 -90.96
CA ASP A 109 -38.50 40.44 -90.54
C ASP A 109 -39.38 41.69 -90.57
N VAL A 110 -40.17 41.88 -91.63
CA VAL A 110 -41.12 43.03 -91.74
C VAL A 110 -42.08 43.06 -90.55
N PHE A 111 -42.65 41.91 -90.19
CA PHE A 111 -43.63 41.78 -89.11
C PHE A 111 -43.01 41.53 -87.73
N GLY A 112 -41.67 41.43 -87.63
CA GLY A 112 -40.97 41.16 -86.37
C GLY A 112 -41.28 39.80 -85.75
N ILE A 113 -41.70 38.81 -86.54
CA ILE A 113 -42.12 37.48 -86.08
C ILE A 113 -40.93 36.66 -85.55
N GLU A 114 -39.71 36.97 -86.00
CA GLU A 114 -38.47 36.32 -85.59
C GLU A 114 -38.29 36.29 -84.05
N LYS A 115 -38.71 37.36 -83.35
CA LYS A 115 -38.62 37.47 -81.89
C LYS A 115 -39.42 36.38 -81.17
N TYR A 116 -40.59 36.03 -81.71
CA TYR A 116 -41.43 34.97 -81.15
C TYR A 116 -40.84 33.58 -81.40
N GLU A 117 -40.21 33.37 -82.56
CA GLU A 117 -39.54 32.11 -82.86
C GLU A 117 -38.37 31.86 -81.89
N VAL A 118 -37.57 32.89 -81.61
CA VAL A 118 -36.49 32.86 -80.62
C VAL A 118 -37.05 32.58 -79.23
N ALA A 119 -38.14 33.24 -78.83
CA ALA A 119 -38.78 32.99 -77.54
C ALA A 119 -39.24 31.53 -77.38
N ILE A 120 -39.90 30.97 -78.40
CA ILE A 120 -40.34 29.56 -78.40
C ILE A 120 -39.16 28.61 -78.29
N ARG A 121 -38.06 28.88 -79.03
CA ARG A 121 -36.85 28.07 -78.97
C ARG A 121 -36.24 28.07 -77.57
N ASN A 122 -36.16 29.23 -76.93
CA ASN A 122 -35.65 29.38 -75.57
C ASN A 122 -36.53 28.66 -74.54
N ILE A 123 -37.86 28.79 -74.66
CA ILE A 123 -38.82 28.11 -73.78
C ILE A 123 -38.65 26.58 -73.87
N LYS A 124 -38.43 26.03 -75.06
CA LYS A 124 -38.19 24.59 -75.23
C LYS A 124 -36.94 24.11 -74.48
N VAL A 125 -35.85 24.88 -74.56
CA VAL A 125 -34.60 24.58 -73.84
C VAL A 125 -34.83 24.59 -72.34
N VAL A 126 -35.49 25.64 -71.82
CA VAL A 126 -35.79 25.78 -70.39
C VAL A 126 -36.72 24.65 -69.91
N SER A 127 -37.77 24.34 -70.67
CA SER A 127 -38.71 23.26 -70.32
C SER A 127 -38.02 21.91 -70.23
N HIS A 128 -37.09 21.62 -71.15
CA HIS A 128 -36.31 20.38 -71.11
C HIS A 128 -35.46 20.29 -69.84
N GLN A 129 -34.77 21.39 -69.50
CA GLN A 129 -33.94 21.46 -68.29
C GLN A 129 -34.77 21.24 -67.02
N LEU A 130 -35.90 21.91 -66.89
CA LEU A 130 -36.78 21.76 -65.72
C LEU A 130 -37.28 20.32 -65.56
N ARG A 131 -37.65 19.65 -66.67
CA ARG A 131 -38.05 18.24 -66.62
C ARG A 131 -36.90 17.34 -66.16
N HIS A 132 -35.69 17.60 -66.62
CA HIS A 132 -34.51 16.83 -66.18
C HIS A 132 -34.27 16.99 -64.67
N ASP A 133 -34.39 18.21 -64.15
CA ASP A 133 -34.21 18.49 -62.72
C ASP A 133 -35.27 17.82 -61.86
N ILE A 134 -36.54 17.83 -62.30
CA ILE A 134 -37.63 17.12 -61.63
C ILE A 134 -37.32 15.62 -61.56
N THR A 135 -36.91 14.99 -62.65
CA THR A 135 -36.55 13.56 -62.68
C THR A 135 -35.37 13.24 -61.76
N LYS A 136 -34.38 14.13 -61.69
CA LYS A 136 -33.22 13.96 -60.81
C LYS A 136 -33.60 14.06 -59.33
N ILE A 137 -34.47 15.00 -58.97
CA ILE A 137 -34.93 15.21 -57.60
C ILE A 137 -35.82 14.04 -57.16
N THR A 138 -36.78 13.64 -57.99
CA THR A 138 -37.65 12.48 -57.73
C THR A 138 -36.84 11.18 -57.58
N GLY A 139 -35.85 10.96 -58.43
CA GLY A 139 -34.92 9.83 -58.28
C GLY A 139 -34.14 9.85 -56.96
N LYS A 140 -33.77 11.03 -56.44
CA LYS A 140 -33.17 11.13 -55.10
C LYS A 140 -34.18 10.82 -54.00
N LEU A 141 -35.41 11.34 -54.10
CA LEU A 141 -36.47 11.13 -53.11
C LEU A 141 -36.85 9.65 -52.97
N SER A 142 -36.89 8.89 -54.07
CA SER A 142 -37.17 7.44 -54.04
C SER A 142 -36.21 6.64 -53.15
N LYS A 143 -34.99 7.13 -52.91
CA LYS A 143 -34.03 6.46 -52.00
C LYS A 143 -34.43 6.55 -50.54
N TYR A 144 -35.25 7.55 -50.20
CA TYR A 144 -35.73 7.79 -48.85
C TYR A 144 -37.13 7.22 -48.61
N GLU A 145 -37.76 6.68 -49.66
CA GLU A 145 -39.06 6.03 -49.60
C GLU A 145 -38.97 4.75 -48.76
N GLY A 146 -39.89 4.57 -47.82
CA GLY A 146 -39.90 3.44 -46.88
C GLY A 146 -38.89 3.54 -45.72
N ILE A 147 -38.18 4.67 -45.56
CA ILE A 147 -37.43 4.93 -44.31
C ILE A 147 -38.41 5.19 -43.16
N GLU A 148 -39.54 5.84 -43.42
CA GLU A 148 -40.59 6.13 -42.44
C GLU A 148 -41.10 4.86 -41.76
N ASP A 149 -41.22 3.75 -42.50
CA ASP A 149 -41.65 2.46 -41.96
C ASP A 149 -40.58 1.80 -41.08
N LYS A 150 -39.29 2.11 -41.29
CA LYS A 150 -38.17 1.56 -40.52
C LYS A 150 -37.89 2.31 -39.21
N ILE A 151 -38.35 3.56 -39.12
CA ILE A 151 -38.22 4.38 -37.90
C ILE A 151 -38.89 3.68 -36.69
N PRO A 152 -40.17 3.28 -36.74
CA PRO A 152 -40.82 2.63 -35.59
C PRO A 152 -40.20 1.28 -35.25
N GLU A 153 -39.71 0.51 -36.23
CA GLU A 153 -38.96 -0.73 -35.97
C GLU A 153 -37.70 -0.45 -35.14
N LYS A 154 -36.94 0.59 -35.52
CA LYS A 154 -35.72 0.99 -34.80
C LYS A 154 -36.00 1.62 -33.44
N GLU A 155 -37.09 2.37 -33.30
CA GLU A 155 -37.53 2.90 -32.00
C GLU A 155 -37.91 1.75 -31.04
N ASN A 156 -38.62 0.73 -31.53
CA ASN A 156 -38.96 -0.45 -30.73
C ASN A 156 -37.71 -1.26 -30.34
N GLU A 157 -36.76 -1.43 -31.27
CA GLU A 157 -35.47 -2.06 -30.97
C GLU A 157 -34.70 -1.29 -29.88
N LEU A 158 -34.65 0.04 -29.97
CA LEU A 158 -34.02 0.90 -28.97
C LEU A 158 -34.69 0.77 -27.61
N GLN A 159 -36.02 0.85 -27.55
CA GLN A 159 -36.77 0.72 -26.30
C GLN A 159 -36.55 -0.66 -25.63
N ALA A 160 -36.47 -1.72 -26.44
CA ALA A 160 -36.17 -3.06 -25.94
C ALA A 160 -34.74 -3.16 -25.39
N GLN A 161 -33.76 -2.51 -26.03
CA GLN A 161 -32.39 -2.43 -25.52
C GLN A 161 -32.30 -1.61 -24.23
N GLU A 162 -32.95 -0.45 -24.15
CA GLU A 162 -33.02 0.38 -22.95
C GLU A 162 -33.61 -0.39 -21.76
N SER A 163 -34.69 -1.15 -22.00
CA SER A 163 -35.31 -1.99 -20.97
C SER A 163 -34.33 -3.05 -20.44
N LYS A 164 -33.55 -3.70 -21.34
CA LYS A 164 -32.51 -4.67 -20.95
C LYS A 164 -31.39 -4.01 -20.14
N ILE A 165 -30.92 -2.83 -20.57
CA ILE A 165 -29.89 -2.08 -19.84
C ILE A 165 -30.38 -1.76 -18.43
N SER A 166 -31.62 -1.25 -18.29
CA SER A 166 -32.18 -0.94 -16.97
C SER A 166 -32.27 -2.17 -16.05
N GLY A 167 -32.55 -3.35 -16.62
CA GLY A 167 -32.55 -4.62 -15.88
C GLY A 167 -31.14 -4.99 -15.40
N MET A 168 -30.16 -4.88 -16.28
CA MET A 168 -28.76 -5.16 -15.95
C MET A 168 -28.18 -4.18 -14.92
N GLU A 169 -28.57 -2.90 -14.97
CA GLU A 169 -28.17 -1.90 -13.98
C GLU A 169 -28.69 -2.25 -12.58
N LYS A 170 -29.98 -2.64 -12.46
CA LYS A 170 -30.55 -3.10 -11.19
C LYS A 170 -29.85 -4.35 -10.66
N GLU A 171 -29.56 -5.32 -11.53
CA GLU A 171 -28.79 -6.50 -11.12
C GLU A 171 -27.36 -6.14 -10.67
N SER A 172 -26.73 -5.18 -11.33
CA SER A 172 -25.40 -4.69 -10.95
C SER A 172 -25.41 -4.03 -9.58
N GLU A 173 -26.42 -3.20 -9.31
CA GLU A 173 -26.61 -2.54 -8.02
C GLU A 173 -26.85 -3.56 -6.88
N LEU A 174 -27.68 -4.58 -7.12
CA LEU A 174 -27.88 -5.67 -6.17
C LEU A 174 -26.56 -6.40 -5.87
N LYS A 175 -25.79 -6.76 -6.90
CA LYS A 175 -24.48 -7.41 -6.73
C LYS A 175 -23.46 -6.53 -6.01
N GLN A 176 -23.45 -5.22 -6.26
CA GLN A 176 -22.59 -4.28 -5.54
C GLN A 176 -22.94 -4.23 -4.06
N ASN A 177 -24.24 -4.22 -3.73
CA ASN A 177 -24.69 -4.27 -2.34
C ASN A 177 -24.27 -5.59 -1.67
N GLU A 178 -24.41 -6.73 -2.34
CA GLU A 178 -23.92 -8.02 -1.85
C GLU A 178 -22.40 -8.02 -1.60
N ILE A 179 -21.61 -7.48 -2.54
CA ILE A 179 -20.16 -7.33 -2.38
C ILE A 179 -19.83 -6.46 -1.16
N SER A 180 -20.57 -5.38 -0.93
CA SER A 180 -20.35 -4.50 0.22
C SER A 180 -20.61 -5.19 1.55
N LEU A 181 -21.62 -6.08 1.61
CA LEU A 181 -21.91 -6.88 2.81
C LEU A 181 -20.81 -7.91 3.04
N ILE A 182 -20.41 -8.63 1.99
CA ILE A 182 -19.32 -9.62 2.07
C ILE A 182 -18.01 -8.94 2.51
N GLN A 183 -17.72 -7.73 2.04
CA GLN A 183 -16.53 -6.98 2.47
C GLN A 183 -16.57 -6.65 3.97
N LYS A 184 -17.72 -6.22 4.50
CA LYS A 184 -17.89 -5.98 5.94
C LYS A 184 -17.67 -7.25 6.75
N ASP A 185 -18.25 -8.37 6.33
CA ASP A 185 -18.07 -9.66 6.98
C ASP A 185 -16.60 -10.11 6.96
N LEU A 186 -15.90 -9.86 5.85
CA LEU A 186 -14.49 -10.19 5.69
C LEU A 186 -13.61 -9.36 6.63
N ASP A 187 -13.91 -8.07 6.79
CA ASP A 187 -13.19 -7.20 7.72
C ASP A 187 -13.48 -7.55 9.19
N GLU A 188 -14.71 -7.94 9.52
CA GLU A 188 -15.01 -8.51 10.83
C GLU A 188 -14.18 -9.78 11.11
N VAL A 189 -14.12 -10.70 10.16
CA VAL A 189 -13.34 -11.94 10.31
C VAL A 189 -11.85 -11.65 10.45
N LYS A 190 -11.31 -10.68 9.70
CA LYS A 190 -9.92 -10.22 9.86
C LYS A 190 -9.66 -9.68 11.25
N SER A 191 -10.53 -8.81 11.78
CA SER A 191 -10.37 -8.26 13.13
C SER A 191 -10.43 -9.36 14.20
N LYS A 192 -11.33 -10.34 14.04
CA LYS A 192 -11.40 -11.53 14.91
C LYS A 192 -10.11 -12.35 14.83
N LYS A 193 -9.55 -12.55 13.63
CA LYS A 193 -8.26 -13.24 13.42
C LYS A 193 -7.10 -12.52 14.10
N GLU A 194 -7.02 -11.20 13.99
CA GLU A 194 -5.99 -10.41 14.69
C GLU A 194 -6.10 -10.52 16.20
N ASN A 195 -7.32 -10.48 16.74
CA ASN A 195 -7.56 -10.66 18.17
C ASN A 195 -7.15 -12.07 18.65
N VAL A 196 -7.44 -13.11 17.86
CA VAL A 196 -7.00 -14.47 18.16
C VAL A 196 -5.47 -14.57 18.10
N SER A 197 -4.82 -13.97 17.10
CA SER A 197 -3.36 -13.90 16.98
C SER A 197 -2.72 -13.28 18.23
N LYS A 198 -3.24 -12.14 18.70
CA LYS A 198 -2.77 -11.50 19.95
C LYS A 198 -2.92 -12.42 21.16
N LYS A 199 -4.07 -13.08 21.29
CA LYS A 199 -4.31 -14.05 22.38
C LYS A 199 -3.38 -15.26 22.31
N ILE A 200 -3.00 -15.73 21.12
CA ILE A 200 -2.03 -16.82 20.96
C ILE A 200 -0.66 -16.38 21.49
N ILE A 201 -0.20 -15.19 21.13
CA ILE A 201 1.09 -14.64 21.63
C ILE A 201 1.06 -14.51 23.16
N GLU A 202 -0.04 -14.00 23.72
CA GLU A 202 -0.24 -13.94 25.17
C GLU A 202 -0.21 -15.32 25.81
N LEU A 203 -0.87 -16.33 25.21
CA LEU A 203 -0.83 -17.70 25.71
C LEU A 203 0.59 -18.28 25.67
N GLU A 204 1.33 -18.10 24.58
CA GLU A 204 2.72 -18.57 24.46
C GLU A 204 3.61 -17.95 25.54
N SER A 205 3.46 -16.65 25.82
CA SER A 205 4.19 -15.98 26.91
C SER A 205 3.83 -16.53 28.29
N ARG A 206 2.54 -16.80 28.54
CA ARG A 206 2.09 -17.42 29.80
C ARG A 206 2.58 -18.85 29.93
N GLU A 207 2.66 -19.59 28.84
CA GLU A 207 3.17 -20.95 28.83
C GLU A 207 4.66 -21.00 29.20
N LYS A 208 5.46 -20.03 28.71
CA LYS A 208 6.86 -19.86 29.12
C LYS A 208 6.99 -19.57 30.61
N LEU A 209 6.21 -18.60 31.12
CA LEU A 209 6.18 -18.29 32.55
C LEU A 209 5.77 -19.52 33.38
N PHE A 210 4.77 -20.27 32.93
CA PHE A 210 4.35 -21.48 33.62
C PHE A 210 5.47 -22.53 33.69
N LYS A 211 6.23 -22.72 32.60
CA LYS A 211 7.41 -23.59 32.58
C LYS A 211 8.47 -23.14 33.60
N GLU A 212 8.80 -21.85 33.61
CA GLU A 212 9.75 -21.27 34.58
C GLU A 212 9.28 -21.49 36.03
N TYR A 213 7.99 -21.27 36.32
CA TYR A 213 7.43 -21.55 37.64
C TYR A 213 7.45 -23.03 38.01
N THR A 214 7.23 -23.94 37.06
CA THR A 214 7.33 -25.38 37.32
C THR A 214 8.76 -25.81 37.63
N GLU A 215 9.75 -25.29 36.89
CA GLU A 215 11.17 -25.55 37.15
C GLU A 215 11.60 -24.99 38.51
N LEU A 216 11.18 -23.78 38.85
CA LEU A 216 11.45 -23.16 40.15
C LEU A 216 10.82 -23.97 41.29
N ARG A 217 9.59 -24.48 41.09
CA ARG A 217 8.91 -25.32 42.08
C ARG A 217 9.64 -26.64 42.28
N GLU A 218 10.17 -27.25 41.22
CA GLU A 218 10.99 -28.46 41.33
C GLU A 218 12.29 -28.20 42.09
N GLN A 219 12.96 -27.08 41.85
CA GLN A 219 14.15 -26.67 42.59
C GLN A 219 13.83 -26.47 44.08
N LEU A 220 12.80 -25.68 44.39
CA LEU A 220 12.38 -25.44 45.77
C LEU A 220 11.98 -26.74 46.49
N ASN A 221 11.36 -27.69 45.80
CA ASN A 221 11.06 -29.00 46.37
C ASN A 221 12.33 -29.80 46.69
N LYS A 222 13.34 -29.76 45.81
CA LYS A 222 14.65 -30.38 46.10
C LYS A 222 15.31 -29.71 47.30
N ASP A 223 15.27 -28.39 47.37
CA ASP A 223 15.82 -27.62 48.50
C ASP A 223 15.08 -27.91 49.81
N LEU A 224 13.77 -28.12 49.76
CA LEU A 224 13.00 -28.56 50.93
C LEU A 224 13.37 -29.98 51.37
N GLU A 225 13.58 -30.91 50.44
CA GLU A 225 14.02 -32.26 50.77
C GLU A 225 15.43 -32.28 51.36
N THR A 226 16.36 -31.48 50.83
CA THR A 226 17.70 -31.35 51.42
C THR A 226 17.65 -30.71 52.81
N ALA A 227 16.87 -29.64 52.98
CA ALA A 227 16.66 -29.00 54.28
C ALA A 227 16.04 -29.96 55.30
N LYS A 228 15.02 -30.74 54.92
CA LYS A 228 14.43 -31.77 55.80
C LYS A 228 15.42 -32.85 56.18
N ASN A 229 16.26 -33.31 55.25
CA ASN A 229 17.29 -34.30 55.54
C ASN A 229 18.35 -33.74 56.49
N ASN A 230 18.76 -32.49 56.30
CA ASN A 230 19.67 -31.80 57.21
C ASN A 230 19.05 -31.63 58.61
N ILE A 231 17.76 -31.29 58.70
CA ILE A 231 17.05 -31.23 59.99
C ILE A 231 17.05 -32.59 60.67
N LYS A 232 16.74 -33.69 59.95
CA LYS A 232 16.78 -35.05 60.52
C LYS A 232 18.17 -35.43 61.03
N LEU A 233 19.22 -35.15 60.24
CA LEU A 233 20.60 -35.40 60.65
C LEU A 233 20.95 -34.60 61.91
N ASN A 234 20.62 -33.32 61.93
CA ASN A 234 20.86 -32.46 63.10
C ASN A 234 20.05 -32.91 64.32
N GLU A 235 18.80 -33.35 64.16
CA GLU A 235 17.99 -33.92 65.26
C GLU A 235 18.61 -35.21 65.83
N GLU A 236 19.16 -36.07 64.98
CA GLU A 236 19.90 -37.26 65.40
C GLU A 236 21.21 -36.92 66.11
N GLU A 237 21.90 -35.87 65.68
CA GLU A 237 23.11 -35.37 66.35
C GLU A 237 22.79 -34.73 67.70
N VAL A 238 21.71 -33.95 67.81
CA VAL A 238 21.26 -33.35 69.08
C VAL A 238 20.84 -34.42 70.08
N LYS A 239 20.19 -35.52 69.66
CA LYS A 239 19.85 -36.65 70.55
C LYS A 239 21.08 -37.35 71.14
N LYS A 240 22.25 -37.26 70.50
CA LYS A 240 23.51 -37.83 71.02
C LYS A 240 24.18 -36.91 72.05
N ILE A 241 23.74 -35.67 72.21
CA ILE A 241 24.27 -34.74 73.21
C ILE A 241 23.56 -35.02 74.54
N VAL A 242 24.27 -35.67 75.46
CA VAL A 242 23.79 -35.92 76.82
C VAL A 242 24.11 -34.69 77.69
N LEU A 243 23.09 -34.11 78.31
CA LEU A 243 23.23 -33.03 79.29
C LEU A 243 23.84 -33.59 80.59
N VAL A 244 25.15 -33.46 80.73
CA VAL A 244 25.85 -33.77 81.99
C VAL A 244 25.75 -32.54 82.92
N LYS A 245 25.17 -32.71 84.11
CA LYS A 245 25.17 -31.67 85.15
C LYS A 245 26.55 -31.63 85.81
N LEU A 246 27.26 -30.50 85.77
CA LEU A 246 28.47 -30.31 86.56
C LEU A 246 28.12 -30.28 88.05
N SER A 247 28.68 -31.21 88.82
CA SER A 247 28.62 -31.26 90.28
C SER A 247 29.70 -30.41 90.96
N THR A 248 30.77 -30.02 90.26
CA THR A 248 31.97 -29.42 90.87
C THR A 248 32.45 -28.14 90.16
N LYS A 249 33.07 -27.22 90.92
CA LYS A 249 33.61 -25.92 90.45
C LYS A 249 35.13 -25.95 90.16
N LEU A 250 35.77 -27.11 90.28
CA LEU A 250 37.22 -27.27 90.15
C LEU A 250 37.60 -27.52 88.68
N THR A 251 38.76 -27.04 88.25
CA THR A 251 39.28 -27.32 86.89
C THR A 251 39.89 -28.73 86.80
N GLU A 252 39.95 -29.31 85.59
CA GLU A 252 40.53 -30.65 85.35
C GLU A 252 41.94 -30.80 85.95
N GLU A 253 42.76 -29.76 85.87
CA GLU A 253 44.11 -29.75 86.45
C GLU A 253 44.10 -29.82 87.97
N GLN A 254 43.17 -29.11 88.62
CA GLN A 254 43.03 -29.09 90.08
C GLN A 254 42.55 -30.44 90.63
N ILE A 255 41.66 -31.14 89.91
CA ILE A 255 41.20 -32.47 90.31
C ILE A 255 42.31 -33.51 90.14
N ARG A 256 43.12 -33.42 89.07
CA ARG A 256 44.30 -34.30 88.91
C ARG A 256 45.34 -34.09 90.01
N GLU A 257 45.55 -32.84 90.41
CA GLU A 257 46.47 -32.49 91.49
C GLU A 257 45.97 -33.05 92.83
N GLN A 258 44.67 -32.92 93.13
CA GLN A 258 44.05 -33.51 94.31
C GLN A 258 44.11 -35.04 94.32
N ILE A 259 43.88 -35.71 93.18
CA ILE A 259 44.04 -37.17 93.08
C ILE A 259 45.51 -37.58 93.33
N SER A 260 46.47 -36.85 92.76
CA SER A 260 47.90 -37.09 92.98
C SER A 260 48.27 -36.95 94.46
N ASP A 261 47.80 -35.90 95.12
CA ASP A 261 48.11 -35.67 96.53
C ASP A 261 47.40 -36.65 97.46
N ALA A 262 46.14 -37.02 97.20
CA ALA A 262 45.44 -38.08 97.92
C ALA A 262 46.17 -39.43 97.76
N ARG A 263 46.66 -39.77 96.56
CA ARG A 263 47.46 -40.99 96.32
C ARG A 263 48.80 -40.96 97.06
N LYS A 264 49.49 -39.82 97.11
CA LYS A 264 50.72 -39.67 97.91
C LYS A 264 50.46 -39.88 99.40
N GLN A 265 49.42 -39.26 99.94
CA GLN A 265 49.02 -39.42 101.34
C GLN A 265 48.65 -40.87 101.65
N THR A 266 47.96 -41.55 100.73
CA THR A 266 47.64 -42.98 100.85
C THR A 266 48.91 -43.83 100.91
N SER A 267 49.84 -43.62 99.99
CA SER A 267 51.13 -44.34 99.96
C SER A 267 51.99 -44.10 101.21
N GLU A 268 52.00 -42.87 101.74
CA GLU A 268 52.71 -42.55 102.99
C GLU A 268 52.09 -43.24 104.21
N LYS A 269 50.75 -43.29 104.30
CA LYS A 269 50.05 -43.97 105.39
C LYS A 269 50.18 -45.49 105.29
N GLU A 270 50.18 -46.06 104.09
CA GLU A 270 50.47 -47.49 103.86
C GLU A 270 51.88 -47.87 104.31
N LYS A 271 52.89 -47.06 103.99
CA LYS A 271 54.27 -47.28 104.47
C LYS A 271 54.35 -47.23 105.99
N LYS A 272 53.67 -46.28 106.63
CA LYS A 272 53.62 -46.18 108.10
C LYS A 272 52.87 -47.35 108.74
N LYS A 273 51.78 -47.81 108.12
CA LYS A 273 51.03 -48.99 108.53
C LYS A 273 51.89 -50.25 108.47
N ALA A 274 52.59 -50.49 107.36
CA ALA A 274 53.47 -51.64 107.18
C ALA A 274 54.60 -51.70 108.24
N VAL A 275 55.19 -50.55 108.60
CA VAL A 275 56.21 -50.48 109.65
C VAL A 275 55.65 -50.82 111.04
N ILE A 276 54.40 -50.47 111.33
CA ILE A 276 53.75 -50.80 112.60
C ILE A 276 53.26 -52.25 112.60
N GLU A 277 52.77 -52.76 111.47
CA GLU A 277 52.42 -54.18 111.30
C GLU A 277 53.63 -55.08 111.51
N GLN A 278 54.80 -54.70 110.98
CA GLN A 278 56.03 -55.44 111.20
C GLN A 278 56.48 -55.41 112.67
N LYS A 279 56.27 -54.29 113.38
CA LYS A 279 56.46 -54.24 114.84
C LYS A 279 55.46 -55.10 115.60
N ILE A 280 54.23 -55.24 115.12
CA ILE A 280 53.22 -56.13 115.71
C ILE A 280 53.63 -57.59 115.49
N GLU A 281 54.15 -57.94 114.32
CA GLU A 281 54.72 -59.27 114.05
C GLU A 281 55.90 -59.54 115.00
N ASP A 282 56.86 -58.62 115.11
CA ASP A 282 58.01 -58.75 116.01
C ASP A 282 57.56 -58.93 117.48
N ILE A 283 56.57 -58.16 117.95
CA ILE A 283 56.05 -58.27 119.34
C ILE A 283 55.24 -59.57 119.53
N ASN A 284 54.48 -60.02 118.52
CA ASN A 284 53.76 -61.28 118.56
C ASN A 284 54.71 -62.49 118.59
N GLU A 285 55.80 -62.46 117.81
CA GLU A 285 56.85 -63.49 117.86
C GLU A 285 57.54 -63.51 119.23
N LEU A 286 57.85 -62.34 119.79
CA LEU A 286 58.41 -62.22 121.15
C LEU A 286 57.47 -62.79 122.23
N LEU A 287 56.16 -62.56 122.14
CA LEU A 287 55.18 -63.12 123.08
C LEU A 287 54.91 -64.61 122.88
N ALA A 288 55.05 -65.15 121.65
CA ALA A 288 54.86 -66.56 121.37
C ALA A 288 56.05 -67.44 121.80
N GLU A 289 57.28 -66.93 121.72
CA GLU A 289 58.50 -67.67 122.08
C GLU A 289 58.89 -67.52 123.56
N GLY A 290 58.33 -66.55 124.29
CA GLY A 290 58.51 -66.36 125.74
C GLY A 290 59.94 -66.00 126.18
N LYS A 291 60.86 -65.83 125.21
CA LYS A 291 62.28 -65.50 125.39
C LYS A 291 62.68 -64.49 124.32
N CYS A 292 63.45 -63.49 124.69
CA CYS A 292 63.90 -62.46 123.75
C CYS A 292 64.90 -63.04 122.72
N SER A 293 64.56 -62.97 121.43
CA SER A 293 65.30 -63.53 120.29
C SER A 293 66.67 -62.89 120.02
N LEU A 294 67.01 -61.78 120.71
CA LEU A 294 68.32 -61.11 120.61
C LEU A 294 69.23 -61.32 121.83
N CYS A 295 68.71 -61.68 123.00
CA CYS A 295 69.51 -61.79 124.24
C CYS A 295 69.18 -62.97 125.17
N GLY A 296 68.20 -63.82 124.82
CA GLY A 296 67.96 -65.13 125.45
C GLY A 296 67.34 -65.11 126.85
N GLN A 297 66.93 -63.95 127.37
CA GLN A 297 66.26 -63.83 128.67
C GLN A 297 64.74 -64.04 128.58
N GLU A 298 64.16 -64.64 129.62
CA GLU A 298 62.71 -64.82 129.78
C GLU A 298 62.01 -63.47 130.00
N ILE A 299 60.91 -63.25 129.29
CA ILE A 299 60.23 -61.95 129.24
C ILE A 299 59.41 -61.77 130.52
N HIS A 300 59.97 -61.07 131.51
CA HIS A 300 59.30 -60.79 132.78
C HIS A 300 58.24 -59.65 132.73
N GLU A 301 58.09 -58.97 131.59
CA GLU A 301 57.16 -57.85 131.39
C GLU A 301 56.10 -58.11 130.30
N GLU A 302 55.49 -59.31 130.25
CA GLU A 302 54.42 -59.64 129.27
C GLU A 302 53.29 -58.61 129.20
N LYS A 303 52.90 -58.01 130.33
CA LYS A 303 51.80 -57.03 130.38
C LYS A 303 52.12 -55.76 129.60
N ARG A 304 53.39 -55.35 129.55
CA ARG A 304 53.82 -54.16 128.82
C ARG A 304 53.81 -54.41 127.31
N PHE A 305 54.30 -55.56 126.87
CA PHE A 305 54.26 -55.95 125.45
C PHE A 305 52.82 -56.15 124.96
N LYS A 306 51.92 -56.67 125.80
CA LYS A 306 50.49 -56.75 125.47
C LYS A 306 49.83 -55.37 125.32
N SER A 307 50.16 -54.38 126.17
CA SER A 307 49.61 -53.02 126.00
C SER A 307 50.22 -52.29 124.80
N GLU A 308 51.52 -52.48 124.54
CA GLU A 308 52.18 -51.94 123.34
C GLU A 308 51.61 -52.58 122.05
N LEU A 309 51.16 -53.83 122.12
CA LEU A 309 50.50 -54.53 121.02
C LEU A 309 49.05 -54.04 120.80
N GLU A 310 48.27 -53.80 121.86
CA GLU A 310 46.95 -53.16 121.76
C GLU A 310 47.06 -51.74 121.17
N ASP A 311 48.00 -50.91 121.66
CA ASP A 311 48.23 -49.56 121.13
C ASP A 311 48.68 -49.58 119.66
N ALA A 312 49.44 -50.60 119.24
CA ALA A 312 49.88 -50.75 117.87
C ALA A 312 48.73 -51.22 116.95
N LEU A 313 47.88 -52.16 117.42
CA LEU A 313 46.70 -52.62 116.69
C LEU A 313 45.69 -51.49 116.48
N ASP A 314 45.44 -50.66 117.50
CA ASP A 314 44.55 -49.49 117.38
C ASP A 314 45.09 -48.47 116.36
N LYS A 315 46.42 -48.26 116.32
CA LYS A 315 47.05 -47.40 115.31
C LYS A 315 46.90 -47.97 113.90
N VAL A 316 47.09 -49.27 113.71
CA VAL A 316 46.88 -49.93 112.40
C VAL A 316 45.43 -49.82 111.96
N ASP A 317 44.46 -50.00 112.87
CA ASP A 317 43.04 -49.87 112.55
C ASP A 317 42.68 -48.42 112.20
N SER A 318 43.24 -47.43 112.89
CA SER A 318 43.08 -46.01 112.56
C SER A 318 43.63 -45.67 111.17
N PHE A 319 44.83 -46.14 110.83
CA PHE A 319 45.40 -45.94 109.49
C PHE A 319 44.59 -46.66 108.41
N SER A 320 44.02 -47.83 108.71
CA SER A 320 43.18 -48.57 107.76
C SER A 320 41.88 -47.82 107.41
N LYS A 321 41.25 -47.16 108.39
CA LYS A 321 40.05 -46.33 108.19
C LYS A 321 40.38 -45.08 107.38
N GLU A 322 41.50 -44.42 107.69
CA GLU A 322 41.95 -43.24 106.94
C GLU A 322 42.32 -43.56 105.49
N ILE A 323 42.97 -44.71 105.23
CA ILE A 323 43.26 -45.17 103.87
C ILE A 323 41.97 -45.44 103.09
N LYS A 324 40.96 -46.07 103.71
CA LYS A 324 39.65 -46.29 103.06
C LYS A 324 38.96 -44.98 102.67
N ILE A 325 38.97 -43.99 103.55
CA ILE A 325 38.38 -42.67 103.26
C ILE A 325 39.09 -42.00 102.06
N LEU A 326 40.43 -42.04 102.04
CA LEU A 326 41.21 -41.48 100.93
C LEU A 326 40.96 -42.21 99.61
N ILE A 327 40.75 -43.53 99.62
CA ILE A 327 40.40 -44.31 98.43
C ILE A 327 39.00 -43.91 97.91
N GLU A 328 38.01 -43.77 98.80
CA GLU A 328 36.67 -43.31 98.41
C GLU A 328 36.67 -41.86 97.86
N GLU A 329 37.54 -41.00 98.39
CA GLU A 329 37.74 -39.64 97.86
C GLU A 329 38.39 -39.67 96.46
N ILE A 330 39.37 -40.54 96.23
CA ILE A 330 39.98 -40.73 94.90
C ILE A 330 38.94 -41.21 93.89
N GLU A 331 38.11 -42.19 94.24
CA GLU A 331 37.06 -42.70 93.34
C GLU A 331 36.02 -41.63 92.97
N LYS A 332 35.65 -40.76 93.92
CA LYS A 332 34.76 -39.63 93.65
C LYS A 332 35.42 -38.61 92.71
N LEU A 333 36.67 -38.25 92.96
CA LEU A 333 37.41 -37.29 92.14
C LEU A 333 37.66 -37.84 90.71
N GLU A 334 37.91 -39.13 90.56
CA GLU A 334 38.06 -39.78 89.24
C GLU A 334 36.74 -39.78 88.45
N ASN A 335 35.61 -39.99 89.11
CA ASN A 335 34.29 -39.85 88.48
C ASN A 335 34.00 -38.40 88.07
N ASP A 336 34.32 -37.42 88.93
CA ASP A 336 34.15 -36.00 88.61
C ASP A 336 35.03 -35.57 87.43
N LEU A 337 36.26 -36.09 87.33
CA LEU A 337 37.16 -35.84 86.21
C LEU A 337 36.60 -36.39 84.89
N LYS A 338 36.03 -37.60 84.92
CA LYS A 338 35.39 -38.21 83.75
C LYS A 338 34.17 -37.39 83.27
N ASN A 339 33.36 -36.91 84.22
CA ASN A 339 32.20 -36.07 83.91
C ASN A 339 32.61 -34.70 83.30
N LEU A 340 33.72 -34.10 83.75
CA LEU A 340 34.23 -32.85 83.18
C LEU A 340 34.75 -33.01 81.75
N GLN A 341 35.41 -34.13 81.43
CA GLN A 341 35.88 -34.43 80.08
C GLN A 341 34.73 -34.64 79.09
N GLU A 342 33.65 -35.30 79.51
CA GLU A 342 32.45 -35.45 78.68
C GLU A 342 31.73 -34.10 78.47
N TYR A 343 31.71 -33.24 79.49
CA TYR A 343 31.13 -31.91 79.38
C TYR A 343 31.91 -30.99 78.43
N SER A 344 33.24 -30.96 78.49
CA SER A 344 34.07 -30.11 77.62
C SER A 344 33.94 -30.51 76.14
N ALA A 345 33.88 -31.81 75.85
CA ALA A 345 33.62 -32.34 74.51
C ALA A 345 32.22 -31.95 73.99
N ASN A 346 31.20 -31.94 74.85
CA ASN A 346 29.86 -31.53 74.48
C ASN A 346 29.75 -30.00 74.29
N LYS A 347 30.42 -29.19 75.11
CA LYS A 347 30.45 -27.73 74.96
C LYS A 347 31.08 -27.30 73.62
N GLY A 348 32.18 -27.93 73.21
CA GLY A 348 32.82 -27.64 71.92
C GLY A 348 31.93 -27.95 70.71
N LYS A 349 31.06 -28.96 70.81
CA LYS A 349 30.06 -29.25 69.77
C LYS A 349 28.94 -28.20 69.75
N ILE A 350 28.46 -27.77 70.91
CA ILE A 350 27.38 -26.76 71.03
C ILE A 350 27.80 -25.40 70.44
N GLU A 351 29.02 -24.92 70.73
CA GLU A 351 29.53 -23.64 70.18
C GLU A 351 29.68 -23.66 68.65
N LEU A 352 29.86 -24.84 68.04
CA LEU A 352 29.88 -25.02 66.59
C LEU A 352 28.48 -24.88 65.97
N TYR A 353 27.43 -25.37 66.65
CA TYR A 353 26.05 -25.21 66.20
C TYR A 353 25.55 -23.76 66.38
N GLU A 354 25.95 -23.04 67.42
CA GLU A 354 25.57 -21.63 67.61
C GLU A 354 26.15 -20.67 66.55
N LYS A 355 27.23 -21.05 65.86
CA LYS A 355 27.78 -20.25 64.74
C LYS A 355 27.13 -20.56 63.39
N LEU A 356 26.37 -21.65 63.30
CA LEU A 356 25.71 -22.11 62.06
C LEU A 356 24.24 -21.66 61.97
N VAL A 357 23.65 -21.25 63.10
CA VAL A 357 22.35 -20.55 63.20
C VAL A 357 22.59 -19.05 63.09
#